data_AF-A0A401HXQ2-F1
#
_entry.id   AF-A0A401HXQ2-F1
#
_cell.length_a   1.000
_cell.length_b   1.000
_cell.length_c   1.000
_cell.angle_alpha   90.00
_cell.angle_beta   90.00
_cell.angle_gamma   90.00
#
_symmetry.space_group_name_H-M   'P 1'
#
loop_
_entity.id
_entity.type
_entity.pdbx_description
1 polymer ?
#
loop_
_entity_poly.entity_id
_entity_poly.type
_entity_poly.pdbx_seq_one_letter_code
_entity_poly.pdbx_strand_id
1 'polypeptide(L)'
;MKKRKLPGENISLKTKKSEDPAVMEWINAQTNLMDSIRYLIENELIQNGVRNLQTVIPSERNLALAMNGQTAAAEEIVDPEPEPVIEDEIDDEDIDSWI
;
A
#
# COMPACT_ATOMS: atom_id res chain seq x y z
N MET A 1 3.13 32.99 15.07
CA MET A 1 2.79 31.59 15.41
C MET A 1 1.62 31.16 14.53
N LYS A 2 1.68 29.99 13.88
CA LYS A 2 0.53 29.50 13.08
C LYS A 2 -0.64 29.26 14.04
N LYS A 3 -1.84 29.73 13.68
CA LYS A 3 -3.06 29.49 14.48
C LYS A 3 -3.26 27.98 14.65
N ARG A 4 -3.56 27.53 15.88
CA ARG A 4 -3.88 26.12 16.16
C ARG A 4 -5.17 25.77 15.44
N LYS A 5 -5.17 24.64 14.75
CA LYS A 5 -6.35 24.14 14.05
C LYS A 5 -7.25 23.35 15.01
N LEU A 6 -8.56 23.50 14.84
CA LEU A 6 -9.58 22.74 15.57
C LEU A 6 -10.23 21.68 14.67
N PRO A 7 -10.80 20.60 15.24
CA PRO A 7 -11.59 19.64 14.48
C PRO A 7 -12.71 20.34 13.68
N GLY A 8 -12.91 19.92 12.43
CA GLY A 8 -13.89 20.52 11.51
C GLY A 8 -13.40 21.76 10.77
N GLU A 9 -12.21 22.30 11.08
CA GLU A 9 -11.63 23.38 10.30
C GLU A 9 -11.02 22.90 8.98
N ASN A 10 -11.14 23.73 7.95
CA ASN A 10 -10.58 23.44 6.63
C ASN A 10 -9.04 23.51 6.63
N ILE A 11 -8.45 22.55 5.93
CA ILE A 11 -7.03 22.48 5.56
C ILE A 11 -6.98 22.46 4.03
N SER A 12 -6.39 23.49 3.43
CA SER A 12 -6.24 23.56 1.97
C SER A 12 -4.89 22.97 1.56
N LEU A 13 -4.92 22.03 0.62
CA LEU A 13 -3.74 21.45 -0.03
C LEU A 13 -3.71 21.89 -1.50
N LYS A 14 -2.58 22.43 -1.93
CA LYS A 14 -2.34 22.83 -3.32
C LYS A 14 -1.01 22.25 -3.76
N THR A 15 -1.02 21.45 -4.82
CA THR A 15 0.20 20.87 -5.40
C THR A 15 1.00 21.92 -6.15
N LYS A 16 2.29 21.65 -6.35
CA LYS A 16 3.16 22.51 -7.16
C LYS A 16 2.93 22.24 -8.65
N LYS A 17 3.28 23.20 -9.51
CA LYS A 17 3.29 22.99 -10.98
C LYS A 17 4.35 21.97 -11.41
N SER A 18 5.43 21.87 -10.63
CA SER A 18 6.53 20.95 -10.81
C SER A 18 6.43 19.78 -9.82
N GLU A 19 5.22 19.36 -9.47
CA GLU A 19 5.03 18.19 -8.60
C GLU A 19 5.53 16.93 -9.31
N ASP A 20 6.01 15.97 -8.53
CA ASP A 20 6.47 14.69 -9.06
C ASP A 20 5.30 13.92 -9.74
N PRO A 21 5.48 13.40 -10.96
CA PRO A 21 4.43 12.66 -11.65
C PRO A 21 3.86 11.48 -10.85
N ALA A 22 4.69 10.75 -10.11
CA ALA A 22 4.25 9.60 -9.31
C ALA A 22 3.37 10.05 -8.13
N VAL A 23 3.66 11.21 -7.55
CA VAL A 23 2.79 11.81 -6.51
C VAL A 23 1.44 12.17 -7.10
N MET A 24 1.42 12.77 -8.29
CA MET A 24 0.18 13.13 -8.98
C MET A 24 -0.64 11.88 -9.36
N GLU A 25 0.01 10.83 -9.83
CA GLU A 25 -0.64 9.54 -10.13
C GLU A 25 -1.24 8.91 -8.87
N TRP A 26 -0.48 8.87 -7.77
CA TRP A 26 -1.00 8.38 -6.49
C TRP A 26 -2.22 9.19 -6.02
N ILE A 27 -2.18 10.52 -6.11
CA ILE A 27 -3.33 11.39 -5.74
C ILE A 27 -4.56 11.03 -6.59
N ASN A 28 -4.38 10.88 -7.90
CA ASN A 28 -5.48 10.60 -8.83
C ASN A 28 -6.05 9.18 -8.68
N ALA A 29 -5.28 8.24 -8.14
CA ALA A 29 -5.76 6.89 -7.85
C ALA A 29 -6.70 6.80 -6.64
N GLN A 30 -6.82 7.87 -5.83
CA GLN A 30 -7.63 7.86 -4.62
C GLN A 30 -9.11 8.17 -4.93
N THR A 31 -10.03 7.31 -4.48
CA THR A 31 -11.47 7.60 -4.50
C THR A 31 -11.88 8.59 -3.41
N ASN A 32 -11.14 8.62 -2.28
CA ASN A 32 -11.32 9.59 -1.20
C ASN A 32 -9.95 10.06 -0.66
N LEU A 33 -9.41 11.12 -1.26
CA LEU A 33 -8.10 11.67 -0.91
C LEU A 33 -7.98 12.08 0.57
N MET A 34 -9.06 12.62 1.16
CA MET A 34 -9.00 13.10 2.55
C MET A 34 -8.86 11.96 3.56
N ASP A 35 -9.47 10.81 3.26
CA ASP A 35 -9.34 9.62 4.10
C ASP A 35 -7.97 8.96 3.95
N SER A 36 -7.47 8.84 2.71
CA SER A 36 -6.11 8.37 2.45
C SER A 36 -5.05 9.24 3.17
N ILE A 37 -5.21 10.57 3.15
CA ILE A 37 -4.31 11.47 3.90
C ILE A 37 -4.43 11.25 5.41
N ARG A 38 -5.63 11.05 5.95
CA ARG A 38 -5.84 10.77 7.38
C ARG A 38 -5.12 9.50 7.80
N TYR A 39 -5.26 8.42 7.04
CA TYR A 39 -4.57 7.15 7.27
C TYR A 39 -3.04 7.33 7.32
N LEU A 40 -2.46 8.08 6.37
CA LEU A 40 -1.02 8.35 6.36
C LEU A 40 -0.56 9.16 7.58
N ILE A 41 -1.37 10.12 8.04
CA ILE A 41 -1.08 10.90 9.25
C ILE A 41 -1.16 9.99 10.49
N GLU A 42 -2.18 9.15 10.60
CA GLU A 42 -2.36 8.22 11.72
C GLU A 42 -1.18 7.25 11.82
N ASN A 43 -0.70 6.71 10.68
CA ASN A 43 0.49 5.86 10.66
C ASN A 43 1.75 6.58 11.17
N GLU A 44 1.96 7.85 10.78
CA GLU A 44 3.07 8.64 11.33
C GLU A 44 2.92 8.87 12.84
N LEU A 45 1.70 9.16 13.31
CA LEU A 45 1.44 9.35 14.74
C LEU A 45 1.67 8.06 15.55
N ILE A 46 1.28 6.91 15.01
CA ILE A 46 1.49 5.60 15.65
C ILE A 46 2.99 5.30 15.77
N GLN A 47 3.74 5.51 14.70
CA GLN A 47 5.16 5.13 14.65
C GLN A 47 6.07 6.13 15.36
N ASN A 48 5.75 7.43 15.30
CA ASN A 48 6.67 8.50 15.65
C ASN A 48 6.09 9.56 16.59
N GLY A 49 4.79 9.49 16.90
CA GLY A 49 4.09 10.48 17.71
C GLY A 49 3.92 11.84 17.01
N VAL A 50 3.49 12.85 17.78
CA VAL A 50 3.29 14.20 17.26
C VAL A 50 4.64 14.93 17.13
N ARG A 51 5.12 15.13 15.90
CA ARG A 51 6.36 15.88 15.61
C ARG A 51 6.26 16.71 14.33
N ASN A 52 7.21 17.63 14.15
CA ASN A 52 7.33 18.37 12.89
C ASN A 52 8.15 17.56 11.87
N LEU A 53 7.48 16.96 10.90
CA LEU A 53 8.14 16.15 9.86
C LEU A 53 9.28 16.89 9.14
N GLN A 54 9.15 18.21 8.92
CA GLN A 54 10.17 18.98 8.19
C GLN A 54 11.52 19.07 8.91
N THR A 55 11.60 18.75 10.21
CA THR A 55 12.88 18.75 10.94
C THR A 55 13.60 17.41 10.89
N VAL A 56 12.93 16.37 10.39
CA VAL A 56 13.45 14.99 10.40
C VAL A 56 13.54 14.37 9.00
N ILE A 57 12.79 14.89 8.02
CA ILE A 57 12.86 14.42 6.63
C ILE A 57 13.77 15.30 5.79
N PRO A 58 14.45 14.74 4.78
CA PRO A 58 15.21 15.53 3.80
C PRO A 58 14.31 16.50 3.03
N SER A 59 14.83 17.72 2.77
CA SER A 59 14.15 18.75 1.97
C SER A 59 14.04 18.39 0.50
N GLU A 60 15.02 17.63 -0.02
CA GLU A 60 15.04 17.13 -1.39
C GLU A 60 14.87 15.61 -1.38
N ARG A 61 13.91 15.12 -2.15
CA ARG A 61 13.56 13.70 -2.23
C ARG A 61 13.44 13.34 -3.70
N ASN A 62 14.14 12.30 -4.13
CA ASN A 62 14.10 11.82 -5.51
C ASN A 62 13.39 10.46 -5.53
N LEU A 63 12.08 10.48 -5.81
CA LEU A 63 11.21 9.31 -5.69
C LEU A 63 11.57 8.23 -6.72
N ALA A 64 11.93 8.62 -7.94
CA ALA A 64 12.33 7.69 -8.99
C ALA A 64 13.54 6.82 -8.58
N LEU A 65 14.55 7.44 -7.95
CA LEU A 65 15.72 6.71 -7.42
C LEU A 65 15.33 5.76 -6.27
N ALA A 66 14.40 6.17 -5.40
CA ALA A 66 13.95 5.35 -4.28
C ALA A 66 13.10 4.15 -4.72
N MET A 67 12.20 4.34 -5.68
CA MET A 67 11.30 3.28 -6.19
C MET A 67 12.04 2.25 -7.04
N ASN A 68 13.06 2.65 -7.81
CA ASN A 68 13.89 1.71 -8.58
C ASN A 68 14.69 0.74 -7.70
N GLY A 69 14.88 1.04 -6.42
CA GLY A 69 15.50 0.11 -5.47
C GLY A 69 14.57 -0.97 -4.92
N GLN A 70 13.25 -0.87 -5.17
CA GLN A 70 12.24 -1.75 -4.58
C GLN A 70 11.63 -2.76 -5.56
N THR A 71 11.85 -2.61 -6.87
CA THR A 71 11.30 -3.51 -7.91
C THR A 71 12.13 -4.77 -8.15
N ALA A 72 13.28 -4.94 -7.50
CA ALA A 72 14.14 -6.12 -7.66
C ALA A 72 13.69 -7.37 -6.86
N ALA A 73 12.58 -7.30 -6.12
CA ALA A 73 12.12 -8.40 -5.24
C ALA A 73 10.72 -8.95 -5.59
N ALA A 74 10.20 -8.68 -6.78
CA ALA A 74 9.04 -9.40 -7.30
C ALA A 74 9.56 -10.62 -8.08
N GLU A 75 9.91 -11.69 -7.35
CA GLU A 75 10.06 -13.01 -7.97
C GLU A 75 8.70 -13.43 -8.54
N GLU A 76 8.71 -13.69 -9.84
CA GLU A 76 7.62 -14.21 -10.63
C GLU A 76 7.19 -15.57 -10.05
N ILE A 77 6.04 -15.60 -9.36
CA ILE A 77 5.41 -16.85 -8.93
C ILE A 77 4.91 -17.53 -10.20
N VAL A 78 5.72 -18.46 -10.72
CA VAL A 78 5.32 -19.38 -11.78
C VAL A 78 4.20 -20.25 -11.20
N ASP A 79 2.98 -20.03 -11.69
CA ASP A 79 1.80 -20.83 -11.38
C ASP A 79 2.04 -22.28 -11.88
N PRO A 80 2.16 -23.28 -11.00
CA PRO A 80 2.25 -24.66 -11.45
C PRO A 80 0.88 -25.07 -12.03
N GLU A 81 0.88 -25.30 -13.34
CA GLU A 81 -0.21 -25.90 -14.12
C GLU A 81 -0.90 -27.02 -13.31
N PRO A 82 -2.25 -27.02 -13.20
CA PRO A 82 -2.93 -28.00 -12.37
C PRO A 82 -2.76 -29.40 -12.97
N GLU A 83 -2.16 -30.30 -12.19
CA GLU A 83 -2.05 -31.72 -12.53
C GLU A 83 -3.45 -32.32 -12.77
N PRO A 84 -3.61 -33.20 -13.78
CA PRO A 84 -4.88 -33.88 -13.99
C PRO A 84 -5.21 -34.73 -12.77
N VAL A 85 -6.36 -34.45 -12.15
CA VAL A 85 -6.96 -35.28 -11.10
C VAL A 85 -7.18 -36.66 -11.69
N ILE A 86 -6.41 -37.63 -11.22
CA ILE A 86 -6.65 -39.03 -11.52
C ILE A 86 -7.95 -39.38 -10.78
N GLU A 87 -9.03 -39.57 -11.52
CA GLU A 87 -10.24 -40.19 -10.97
C GLU A 87 -9.89 -41.66 -10.69
N ASP A 88 -9.33 -41.92 -9.52
CA ASP A 88 -9.30 -43.27 -8.98
C ASP A 88 -10.77 -43.67 -8.77
N GLU A 89 -11.29 -44.50 -9.68
CA GLU A 89 -12.56 -45.19 -9.53
C GLU A 89 -12.53 -45.89 -8.17
N ILE A 90 -13.31 -45.39 -7.21
CA ILE A 90 -13.54 -46.08 -5.93
C ILE A 90 -14.26 -47.38 -6.31
N ASP A 91 -13.51 -48.48 -6.30
CA ASP A 91 -14.06 -49.82 -6.49
C ASP A 91 -14.88 -50.20 -5.23
N ASP A 92 -16.05 -50.80 -5.44
CA ASP A 92 -16.99 -51.16 -4.37
C ASP A 92 -16.37 -52.18 -3.37
N GLU A 93 -15.20 -52.75 -3.68
CA GLU A 93 -14.42 -53.65 -2.80
C GLU A 93 -13.78 -52.97 -1.57
N ASP A 94 -13.59 -51.64 -1.53
CA ASP A 94 -13.00 -50.97 -0.36
C ASP A 94 -14.00 -50.82 0.82
N ILE A 95 -15.31 -50.93 0.56
CA ILE A 95 -16.37 -50.74 1.56
C ILE A 95 -16.47 -51.91 2.54
N ASP A 96 -16.12 -53.14 2.13
CA ASP A 96 -16.21 -54.33 2.98
C ASP A 96 -15.06 -54.44 4.00
N SER A 97 -14.03 -53.58 3.90
CA SER A 97 -12.92 -53.58 4.84
C SER A 97 -13.19 -52.79 6.14
N TRP A 98 -14.36 -52.14 6.26
CA TRP A 98 -14.78 -51.34 7.42
C TRP A 98 -16.06 -51.85 8.12
N ILE A 99 -16.41 -53.13 7.96
CA ILE A 99 -17.42 -53.86 8.76
C ILE A 99 -16.80 -55.04 9.50
#